data_AF-K9ZAB4-F1
#
_entry.id   AF-K9ZAB4-F1
#
_cell.length_a   1.000
_cell.length_b   1.000
_cell.length_c   1.000
_cell.angle_alpha   90.00
_cell.angle_beta   90.00
_cell.angle_gamma   90.00
#
_symmetry.space_group_name_H-M   'P 1'
#
loop_
_entity.id
_entity.type
_entity.pdbx_description
1 polymer ?
#
loop_
_entity_poly.entity_id
_entity_poly.type
_entity_poly.pdbx_seq_one_letter_code
_entity_poly.pdbx_strand_id
1 'polypeptide(L)'
;MKKQITFYFYIFLFNIFNLTINNIYVAYSFSLYSNNFIAQDTDNFNKIGEALGDLDNDSIPEKVVVYDTNKETEFGTQREIHIFKKTEDSWTLWEKNTGAVLPSKHGGVWGDPFQEINIENGAIKIYHFGGSRYKWQYIHQYKYLENDWKLIEATVEFGAFCDYYETLNYNLITGNIIYKKEEEKCDRANNINQEKEIVESLEFTQKLEQPPNMNGFYPGNNEIVIPQNNTTIYY
;
A
#
# COMPACT_ATOMS: atom_id res chain seq x y z
N MET A 1 9.67 -76.43 9.50
CA MET A 1 8.95 -75.18 9.15
C MET A 1 8.77 -74.27 10.38
N LYS A 2 9.85 -73.72 10.98
CA LYS A 2 9.72 -72.80 12.14
C LYS A 2 10.79 -71.71 12.25
N LYS A 3 11.65 -71.54 11.23
CA LYS A 3 12.78 -70.58 11.28
C LYS A 3 12.75 -69.45 10.24
N GLN A 4 11.72 -69.40 9.38
CA GLN A 4 11.68 -68.44 8.26
C GLN A 4 10.74 -67.25 8.46
N ILE A 5 9.92 -67.26 9.53
CA ILE A 5 8.93 -66.20 9.80
C ILE A 5 9.49 -65.10 10.72
N THR A 6 10.54 -65.38 11.50
CA THR A 6 11.09 -64.42 12.48
C THR A 6 11.96 -63.33 11.85
N PHE A 7 12.44 -63.52 10.61
CA PHE A 7 13.35 -62.57 9.95
C PHE A 7 12.61 -61.42 9.24
N TYR A 8 11.38 -61.66 8.76
CA TYR A 8 10.59 -60.64 8.06
C TYR A 8 9.92 -59.62 8.98
N PHE A 9 9.75 -59.93 10.27
CA PHE A 9 9.14 -59.00 11.24
C PHE A 9 10.13 -57.93 11.74
N TYR A 10 11.43 -58.24 11.79
CA TYR A 10 12.46 -57.28 12.23
C TYR A 10 12.82 -56.24 11.15
N ILE A 11 12.71 -56.58 9.87
CA ILE A 11 13.01 -55.67 8.76
C ILE A 11 11.87 -54.67 8.52
N PHE A 12 10.63 -55.02 8.89
CA PHE A 12 9.47 -54.12 8.76
C PHE A 12 9.42 -53.07 9.90
N LEU A 13 9.84 -53.43 11.11
CA LEU A 13 9.89 -52.48 12.25
C LEU A 13 11.07 -51.50 12.17
N PHE A 14 12.17 -51.85 11.49
CA PHE A 14 13.30 -50.93 11.29
C PHE A 14 13.05 -49.87 10.22
N ASN A 15 12.11 -50.10 9.29
CA ASN A 15 11.72 -49.13 8.26
C ASN A 15 10.69 -48.10 8.75
N ILE A 16 9.82 -48.47 9.70
CA ILE A 16 8.83 -47.53 10.26
C ILE A 16 9.48 -46.57 11.29
N PHE A 17 10.55 -46.98 11.96
CA PHE A 17 11.29 -46.10 12.88
C PHE A 17 12.17 -45.06 12.18
N ASN A 18 12.65 -45.32 10.96
CA ASN A 18 13.46 -44.36 10.20
C ASN A 18 12.61 -43.33 9.42
N LEU A 19 11.36 -43.66 9.09
CA LEU A 19 10.43 -42.75 8.40
C LEU A 19 9.80 -41.71 9.35
N THR A 20 9.72 -41.98 10.65
CA THR A 20 9.25 -41.00 11.64
C THR A 20 10.36 -40.06 12.07
N ILE A 21 11.59 -40.54 12.25
CA ILE A 21 12.71 -39.70 12.70
C ILE A 21 13.14 -38.69 11.62
N ASN A 22 13.22 -39.08 10.35
CA ASN A 22 13.58 -38.15 9.27
C ASN A 22 12.51 -37.08 9.01
N ASN A 23 11.22 -37.41 9.15
CA ASN A 23 10.15 -36.41 9.04
C ASN A 23 10.15 -35.41 10.20
N ILE A 24 10.54 -35.86 11.40
CA ILE A 24 10.66 -34.99 12.57
C ILE A 24 11.85 -34.03 12.40
N TYR A 25 13.02 -34.48 11.94
CA TYR A 25 14.16 -33.59 11.67
C TYR A 25 13.90 -32.61 10.52
N VAL A 26 13.16 -33.01 9.47
CA VAL A 26 12.75 -32.09 8.40
C VAL A 26 11.76 -31.05 8.92
N ALA A 27 10.80 -31.43 9.77
CA ALA A 27 9.87 -30.49 10.38
C ALA A 27 10.55 -29.52 11.36
N TYR A 28 11.52 -29.99 12.16
CA TYR A 28 12.29 -29.12 13.06
C TYR A 28 13.32 -28.24 12.33
N SER A 29 13.92 -28.73 11.24
CA SER A 29 14.80 -27.90 10.42
C SER A 29 14.02 -26.86 9.61
N PHE A 30 12.78 -27.16 9.17
CA PHE A 30 11.88 -26.17 8.59
C PHE A 30 11.36 -25.16 9.62
N SER A 31 11.01 -25.58 10.83
CA SER A 31 10.52 -24.66 11.88
C SER A 31 11.63 -23.78 12.47
N LEU A 32 12.89 -24.21 12.41
CA LEU A 32 14.04 -23.38 12.79
C LEU A 32 14.55 -22.49 11.65
N TYR A 33 14.30 -22.84 10.38
CA TYR A 33 14.60 -21.95 9.25
C TYR A 33 13.56 -20.85 9.02
N SER A 34 12.32 -21.03 9.48
CA SER A 34 11.25 -20.02 9.30
C SER A 34 11.31 -18.86 10.30
N ASN A 35 12.02 -19.01 11.43
CA ASN A 35 12.01 -17.99 12.49
C ASN A 35 13.11 -16.92 12.36
N ASN A 36 14.06 -17.06 11.41
CA ASN A 36 15.18 -16.12 11.25
C ASN A 36 15.14 -15.30 9.96
N PHE A 37 14.15 -15.48 9.08
CA PHE A 37 14.09 -14.70 7.82
C PHE A 37 13.33 -13.37 7.95
N ILE A 38 12.67 -13.09 9.08
CA ILE A 38 11.71 -11.97 9.15
C ILE A 38 12.28 -10.69 9.80
N ALA A 39 13.40 -10.74 10.54
CA ALA A 39 13.92 -9.55 11.24
C ALA A 39 15.15 -8.89 10.61
N GLN A 40 15.94 -9.60 9.80
CA GLN A 40 17.31 -9.16 9.50
C GLN A 40 17.42 -8.03 8.46
N ASP A 41 16.37 -7.79 7.65
CA ASP A 41 16.45 -6.85 6.52
C ASP A 41 16.00 -5.41 6.88
N THR A 42 15.37 -5.22 8.04
CA THR A 42 14.87 -3.90 8.48
C THR A 42 15.74 -3.21 9.52
N ASP A 43 16.81 -3.85 10.01
CA ASP A 43 17.64 -3.31 11.10
C ASP A 43 18.28 -1.94 10.78
N ASN A 44 18.31 -1.55 9.51
CA ASN A 44 18.78 -0.25 9.04
C ASN A 44 17.70 0.65 8.43
N PHE A 45 16.43 0.26 8.50
CA PHE A 45 15.32 1.06 7.97
C PHE A 45 14.76 1.98 9.04
N ASN A 46 14.37 3.20 8.65
CA ASN A 46 13.70 4.13 9.54
C ASN A 46 12.19 3.93 9.47
N LYS A 47 11.53 3.66 10.59
CA LYS A 47 10.07 3.63 10.64
C LYS A 47 9.52 5.06 10.58
N ILE A 48 8.72 5.37 9.56
CA ILE A 48 8.15 6.72 9.36
C ILE A 48 6.63 6.78 9.54
N GLY A 49 5.94 5.63 9.55
CA GLY A 49 4.49 5.56 9.78
C GLY A 49 4.06 4.17 10.23
N GLU A 50 2.94 4.10 10.95
CA GLU A 50 2.36 2.85 11.43
C GLU A 50 0.84 2.99 11.59
N ALA A 51 0.09 1.96 11.22
CA ALA A 51 -1.35 1.86 11.44
C ALA A 51 -1.74 0.45 11.93
N LEU A 52 -2.82 0.37 12.70
CA LEU A 52 -3.42 -0.88 13.17
C LEU A 52 -4.88 -0.92 12.75
N GLY A 53 -5.34 -2.05 12.21
CA GLY A 53 -6.73 -2.23 11.81
C GLY A 53 -6.97 -3.59 11.17
N ASP A 54 -8.21 -4.05 11.22
CA ASP A 54 -8.65 -5.31 10.64
C ASP A 54 -8.74 -5.17 9.12
N LEU A 55 -7.84 -5.82 8.39
CA LEU A 55 -7.71 -5.67 6.93
C LEU A 55 -8.32 -6.82 6.15
N ASP A 56 -8.48 -7.99 6.77
CA ASP A 56 -9.08 -9.17 6.13
C ASP A 56 -10.46 -9.54 6.69
N ASN A 57 -10.98 -8.75 7.64
CA ASN A 57 -12.28 -8.87 8.31
C ASN A 57 -12.41 -10.12 9.19
N ASP A 58 -11.30 -10.59 9.78
CA ASP A 58 -11.31 -11.68 10.77
C ASP A 58 -11.46 -11.19 12.23
N SER A 59 -11.65 -9.88 12.43
CA SER A 59 -11.72 -9.19 13.74
C SER A 59 -10.39 -9.15 14.52
N ILE A 60 -9.27 -9.51 13.90
CA ILE A 60 -7.92 -9.39 14.44
C ILE A 60 -7.21 -8.26 13.69
N PRO A 61 -6.76 -7.19 14.37
CA PRO A 61 -6.05 -6.12 13.68
C PRO A 61 -4.70 -6.57 13.11
N GLU A 62 -4.48 -6.30 11.83
CA GLU A 62 -3.16 -6.25 11.21
C GLU A 62 -2.42 -4.98 11.61
N LYS A 63 -1.08 -5.05 11.53
CA LYS A 63 -0.20 -3.90 11.65
C LYS A 63 0.42 -3.59 10.31
N VAL A 64 0.34 -2.33 9.89
CA VAL A 64 0.99 -1.83 8.69
C VAL A 64 2.05 -0.84 9.10
N VAL A 65 3.27 -1.00 8.60
CA VAL A 65 4.42 -0.14 8.91
C VAL A 65 5.02 0.39 7.62
N VAL A 66 5.23 1.70 7.55
CA VAL A 66 5.97 2.33 6.47
C VAL A 66 7.41 2.55 6.91
N TYR A 67 8.33 2.01 6.11
CA TYR A 67 9.75 2.12 6.30
C TYR A 67 10.36 3.00 5.21
N ASP A 68 11.18 3.96 5.63
CA ASP A 68 12.16 4.59 4.76
C ASP A 68 13.42 3.72 4.74
N THR A 69 13.78 3.25 3.54
CA THR A 69 14.92 2.36 3.37
C THR A 69 16.21 3.15 3.19
N ASN A 70 17.33 2.45 3.13
CA ASN A 70 18.63 3.05 2.76
C ASN A 70 18.91 3.01 1.24
N LYS A 71 17.94 2.58 0.42
CA LYS A 71 18.12 2.43 -1.02
C LYS A 71 17.84 3.76 -1.73
N GLU A 72 18.88 4.35 -2.27
CA GLU A 72 18.80 5.60 -3.02
C GLU A 72 18.04 5.45 -4.35
N THR A 73 17.35 6.52 -4.73
CA THR A 73 16.60 6.75 -5.97
C THR A 73 16.92 8.16 -6.47
N GLU A 74 16.37 8.54 -7.62
CA GLU A 74 16.51 9.92 -8.12
C GLU A 74 15.96 10.97 -7.14
N PHE A 75 14.90 10.63 -6.39
CA PHE A 75 14.19 11.54 -5.49
C PHE A 75 14.33 11.16 -4.01
N GLY A 76 15.56 10.86 -3.57
CA GLY A 76 15.84 10.43 -2.20
C GLY A 76 15.79 8.92 -2.06
N THR A 77 15.26 8.41 -0.95
CA THR A 77 15.26 6.98 -0.62
C THR A 77 13.95 6.29 -0.98
N GLN A 78 14.05 5.03 -1.41
CA GLN A 78 12.89 4.16 -1.65
C GLN A 78 12.20 3.82 -0.33
N ARG A 79 10.88 3.63 -0.39
CA ARG A 79 10.06 3.26 0.76
C ARG A 79 9.37 1.93 0.58
N GLU A 80 9.15 1.28 1.70
CA GLU A 80 8.49 -0.02 1.80
C GLU A 80 7.31 0.03 2.75
N ILE A 81 6.24 -0.67 2.41
CA ILE A 81 5.12 -0.95 3.30
C ILE A 81 5.22 -2.40 3.71
N HIS A 82 5.30 -2.66 5.01
CA HIS A 82 5.29 -4.01 5.56
C HIS A 82 3.98 -4.23 6.31
N ILE A 83 3.32 -5.33 6.01
CA ILE A 83 2.03 -5.70 6.58
C ILE A 83 2.27 -6.93 7.42
N PHE A 84 1.80 -6.91 8.67
CA PHE A 84 2.01 -7.97 9.63
C PHE A 84 0.68 -8.47 10.17
N LYS A 85 0.57 -9.79 10.26
CA LYS A 85 -0.51 -10.46 10.98
C LYS A 85 -0.11 -10.74 12.42
N LYS A 86 -1.08 -10.67 13.32
CA LYS A 86 -0.88 -11.08 14.69
C LYS A 86 -1.02 -12.59 14.82
N THR A 87 0.05 -13.25 15.24
CA THR A 87 0.05 -14.63 15.71
C THR A 87 0.18 -14.64 17.24
N GLU A 88 -0.19 -15.74 17.91
CA GLU A 88 -0.32 -15.90 19.37
C GLU A 88 0.42 -14.83 20.21
N ASP A 89 1.75 -14.78 20.13
CA ASP A 89 2.59 -13.83 20.88
C ASP A 89 3.44 -12.88 20.01
N SER A 90 3.28 -12.87 18.69
CA SER A 90 4.19 -12.14 17.79
C SER A 90 3.53 -11.58 16.53
N TRP A 91 4.21 -10.62 15.92
CA TRP A 91 3.86 -10.10 14.60
C TRP A 91 4.62 -10.91 13.54
N THR A 92 3.89 -11.56 12.64
CA THR A 92 4.46 -12.28 11.51
C THR A 92 4.27 -11.45 10.26
N LEU A 93 5.34 -11.25 9.48
CA LEU A 93 5.27 -10.55 8.21
C LEU A 93 4.33 -11.30 7.26
N TRP A 94 3.29 -10.61 6.81
CA TRP A 94 2.35 -11.10 5.83
C TRP A 94 2.78 -10.71 4.42
N GLU A 95 3.09 -9.43 4.20
CA GLU A 95 3.46 -8.93 2.87
C GLU A 95 4.38 -7.72 2.91
N LYS A 96 5.17 -7.53 1.86
CA LYS A 96 5.99 -6.34 1.62
C LYS A 96 5.63 -5.75 0.26
N ASN A 97 5.45 -4.44 0.24
CA ASN A 97 5.10 -3.68 -0.96
C ASN A 97 6.06 -2.51 -1.15
N THR A 98 6.46 -2.25 -2.39
CA THR A 98 7.29 -1.09 -2.78
C THR A 98 6.53 -0.22 -3.76
N GLY A 99 6.86 1.07 -3.84
CA GLY A 99 6.32 2.01 -4.83
C GLY A 99 5.13 2.84 -4.33
N ALA A 100 4.16 2.20 -3.66
CA ALA A 100 2.94 2.88 -3.21
C ALA A 100 3.17 4.06 -2.25
N VAL A 101 4.37 4.18 -1.66
CA VAL A 101 4.82 5.37 -0.93
C VAL A 101 5.93 6.06 -1.72
N LEU A 102 5.73 7.34 -2.03
CA LEU A 102 6.69 8.13 -2.81
C LEU A 102 8.04 8.29 -2.10
N PRO A 103 9.16 8.35 -2.86
CA PRO A 103 10.50 8.55 -2.31
C PRO A 103 10.65 9.80 -1.42
N SER A 104 11.61 9.78 -0.49
CA SER A 104 11.73 10.74 0.62
C SER A 104 12.00 12.21 0.25
N LYS A 105 12.27 12.53 -1.02
CA LYS A 105 12.46 13.91 -1.51
C LYS A 105 11.55 14.25 -2.69
N HIS A 106 10.51 13.44 -2.93
CA HIS A 106 9.62 13.62 -4.08
C HIS A 106 8.54 14.71 -3.87
N GLY A 107 8.47 15.34 -2.70
CA GLY A 107 7.46 16.37 -2.34
C GLY A 107 7.71 17.76 -2.93
N GLY A 108 8.71 17.94 -3.79
CA GLY A 108 9.07 19.26 -4.34
C GLY A 108 9.75 20.14 -3.29
N VAL A 109 9.33 21.40 -3.14
CA VAL A 109 9.97 22.34 -2.20
C VAL A 109 9.74 21.96 -0.74
N TRP A 110 8.76 21.09 -0.47
CA TRP A 110 8.45 20.57 0.86
C TRP A 110 9.31 19.37 1.25
N GLY A 111 10.11 18.82 0.33
CA GLY A 111 10.98 17.68 0.60
C GLY A 111 10.22 16.37 0.66
N ASP A 112 9.86 15.92 1.87
CA ASP A 112 9.24 14.62 2.08
C ASP A 112 7.74 14.64 1.71
N PRO A 113 7.30 13.79 0.74
CA PRO A 113 5.91 13.76 0.33
C PRO A 113 4.99 12.98 1.28
N PHE A 114 5.51 12.04 2.10
CA PHE A 114 4.65 11.18 2.93
C PHE A 114 4.11 11.95 4.12
N GLN A 115 2.80 11.92 4.31
CA GLN A 115 2.13 12.58 5.43
C GLN A 115 1.71 11.57 6.48
N GLU A 116 0.94 10.56 6.07
CA GLU A 116 0.37 9.58 7.00
C GLU A 116 -0.04 8.29 6.30
N ILE A 117 -0.22 7.25 7.12
CA ILE A 117 -0.86 5.99 6.76
C ILE A 117 -1.93 5.67 7.80
N ASN A 118 -3.12 5.29 7.33
CA ASN A 118 -4.27 4.96 8.16
C ASN A 118 -4.91 3.65 7.68
N ILE A 119 -5.71 3.02 8.54
CA ILE A 119 -6.58 1.90 8.15
C ILE A 119 -8.03 2.31 8.40
N GLU A 120 -8.85 2.26 7.36
CA GLU A 120 -10.25 2.64 7.39
C GLU A 120 -11.05 1.62 6.56
N ASN A 121 -12.14 1.07 7.11
CA ASN A 121 -13.05 0.16 6.41
C ASN A 121 -12.36 -1.06 5.74
N GLY A 122 -11.35 -1.62 6.40
CA GLY A 122 -10.58 -2.77 5.89
C GLY A 122 -9.70 -2.43 4.70
N ALA A 123 -9.29 -1.16 4.55
CA ALA A 123 -8.39 -0.69 3.52
C ALA A 123 -7.25 0.14 4.13
N ILE A 124 -6.07 0.03 3.53
CA ILE A 124 -4.91 0.87 3.83
C ILE A 124 -5.05 2.17 3.07
N LYS A 125 -4.94 3.31 3.75
CA LYS A 125 -5.05 4.65 3.16
C LYS A 125 -3.76 5.41 3.35
N ILE A 126 -3.17 5.89 2.26
CA ILE A 126 -1.86 6.55 2.23
C ILE A 126 -2.03 7.97 1.72
N TYR A 127 -1.45 8.92 2.43
CA TYR A 127 -1.55 10.34 2.12
C TYR A 127 -0.18 10.88 1.74
N HIS A 128 -0.14 11.54 0.58
CA HIS A 128 1.03 12.28 0.13
C HIS A 128 0.67 13.73 -0.15
N PHE A 129 1.61 14.63 0.13
CA PHE A 129 1.48 16.05 -0.14
C PHE A 129 2.79 16.64 -0.67
N GLY A 130 2.70 17.56 -1.62
CA GLY A 130 3.88 18.23 -2.11
C GLY A 130 3.59 19.41 -3.02
N GLY A 131 4.59 19.78 -3.81
CA GLY A 131 4.51 20.84 -4.80
C GLY A 131 5.36 22.07 -4.45
N SER A 132 4.97 23.23 -4.96
CA SER A 132 5.64 24.52 -4.77
C SER A 132 4.61 25.65 -4.60
N ARG A 133 4.43 26.56 -5.57
CA ARG A 133 3.29 27.49 -5.57
C ARG A 133 1.98 26.71 -5.64
N TYR A 134 1.89 25.81 -6.62
CA TYR A 134 0.81 24.83 -6.69
C TYR A 134 1.15 23.66 -5.80
N LYS A 135 0.17 23.23 -5.01
CA LYS A 135 0.23 22.05 -4.17
C LYS A 135 -0.47 20.91 -4.87
N TRP A 136 -0.01 19.70 -4.59
CA TRP A 136 -0.73 18.49 -4.92
C TRP A 136 -0.89 17.64 -3.67
N GLN A 137 -1.97 16.86 -3.64
CA GLN A 137 -2.22 15.83 -2.65
C GLN A 137 -2.67 14.56 -3.36
N TYR A 138 -2.13 13.43 -2.93
CA TYR A 138 -2.58 12.10 -3.34
C TYR A 138 -3.08 11.34 -2.12
N ILE A 139 -4.29 10.80 -2.22
CA ILE A 139 -4.85 9.89 -1.23
C ILE A 139 -5.20 8.60 -1.97
N HIS A 140 -4.50 7.52 -1.62
CA HIS A 140 -4.71 6.22 -2.24
C HIS A 140 -5.19 5.21 -1.21
N GLN A 141 -6.23 4.46 -1.57
CA GLN A 141 -6.79 3.40 -0.74
C GLN A 141 -6.58 2.04 -1.38
N TYR A 142 -5.99 1.11 -0.61
CA TYR A 142 -5.68 -0.24 -1.05
C TYR A 142 -6.44 -1.26 -0.22
N LYS A 143 -7.04 -2.25 -0.87
CA LYS A 143 -7.76 -3.34 -0.21
C LYS A 143 -7.22 -4.68 -0.67
N TYR A 144 -7.16 -5.64 0.26
CA TYR A 144 -6.78 -7.01 -0.06
C TYR A 144 -7.92 -7.69 -0.83
N LEU A 145 -7.71 -7.93 -2.12
CA LEU A 145 -8.67 -8.49 -3.06
C LEU A 145 -7.97 -9.52 -3.95
N GLU A 146 -8.59 -10.67 -4.15
CA GLU A 146 -8.06 -11.72 -5.07
C GLU A 146 -6.61 -12.16 -4.76
N ASN A 147 -6.26 -12.19 -3.47
CA ASN A 147 -4.92 -12.51 -2.95
C ASN A 147 -3.83 -11.47 -3.24
N ASP A 148 -4.19 -10.21 -3.45
CA ASP A 148 -3.24 -9.12 -3.66
C ASP A 148 -3.81 -7.80 -3.09
N TRP A 149 -2.97 -6.80 -2.86
CA TRP A 149 -3.42 -5.46 -2.49
C TRP A 149 -3.72 -4.66 -3.74
N LYS A 150 -4.98 -4.28 -3.93
CA LYS A 150 -5.45 -3.54 -5.10
C LYS A 150 -5.81 -2.12 -4.73
N LEU A 151 -5.42 -1.16 -5.56
CA LEU A 151 -5.87 0.23 -5.45
C LEU A 151 -7.38 0.29 -5.75
N ILE A 152 -8.19 0.63 -4.75
CA ILE A 152 -9.65 0.68 -4.88
C ILE A 152 -10.18 2.11 -5.06
N GLU A 153 -9.48 3.10 -4.50
CA GLU A 153 -9.83 4.51 -4.64
C GLU A 153 -8.59 5.38 -4.75
N ALA A 154 -8.67 6.41 -5.58
CA ALA A 154 -7.67 7.45 -5.72
C ALA A 154 -8.34 8.82 -5.66
N THR A 155 -7.88 9.66 -4.74
CA THR A 155 -8.22 11.08 -4.68
C THR A 155 -6.99 11.90 -5.00
N VAL A 156 -7.15 12.84 -5.92
CA VAL A 156 -6.13 13.81 -6.30
C VAL A 156 -6.67 15.20 -6.06
N GLU A 157 -5.88 16.03 -5.39
CA GLU A 157 -6.14 17.47 -5.32
C GLU A 157 -4.93 18.20 -5.88
N PHE A 158 -5.16 19.20 -6.73
CA PHE A 158 -4.12 20.04 -7.28
C PHE A 158 -4.60 21.48 -7.31
N GLY A 159 -3.82 22.41 -6.79
CA GLY A 159 -4.26 23.80 -6.81
C GLY A 159 -3.35 24.77 -6.10
N ALA A 160 -3.74 26.03 -6.13
CA ALA A 160 -3.04 27.10 -5.43
C ALA A 160 -4.04 28.08 -4.83
N PHE A 161 -3.66 28.65 -3.69
CA PHE A 161 -4.41 29.69 -3.03
C PHE A 161 -4.58 30.92 -3.93
N CYS A 162 -5.80 31.49 -3.96
CA CYS A 162 -6.17 32.62 -4.82
C CYS A 162 -6.02 32.33 -6.33
N ASP A 163 -6.23 31.09 -6.72
CA ASP A 163 -6.12 30.63 -8.10
C ASP A 163 -7.25 29.64 -8.38
N TYR A 164 -6.94 28.34 -8.50
CA TYR A 164 -7.95 27.30 -8.59
C TYR A 164 -7.50 26.03 -7.86
N TYR A 165 -8.47 25.17 -7.60
CA TYR A 165 -8.29 23.79 -7.14
C TYR A 165 -9.04 22.84 -8.06
N GLU A 166 -8.36 21.78 -8.48
CA GLU A 166 -8.93 20.64 -9.19
C GLU A 166 -8.92 19.44 -8.26
N THR A 167 -10.07 18.78 -8.15
CA THR A 167 -10.23 17.55 -7.36
C THR A 167 -10.72 16.43 -8.27
N LEU A 168 -10.04 15.29 -8.22
CA LEU A 168 -10.47 14.04 -8.83
C LEU A 168 -10.73 13.03 -7.72
N ASN A 169 -11.91 12.43 -7.70
CA ASN A 169 -12.19 11.22 -6.92
C ASN A 169 -12.48 10.09 -7.88
N TYR A 170 -11.68 9.04 -7.83
CA TYR A 170 -11.81 7.87 -8.70
C TYR A 170 -12.04 6.63 -7.85
N ASN A 171 -13.20 5.99 -8.01
CA ASN A 171 -13.47 4.66 -7.48
C ASN A 171 -13.10 3.62 -8.56
N LEU A 172 -11.95 2.96 -8.39
CA LEU A 172 -11.39 2.04 -9.39
C LEU A 172 -12.15 0.71 -9.49
N ILE A 173 -12.95 0.37 -8.47
CA ILE A 173 -13.80 -0.83 -8.49
C ILE A 173 -15.00 -0.65 -9.43
N THR A 174 -15.69 0.48 -9.31
CA THR A 174 -16.88 0.79 -10.13
C THR A 174 -16.53 1.46 -11.44
N GLY A 175 -15.36 2.13 -11.49
CA GLY A 175 -14.96 3.01 -12.58
C GLY A 175 -15.52 4.43 -12.45
N ASN A 176 -16.31 4.75 -11.42
CA ASN A 176 -16.92 6.06 -11.25
C ASN A 176 -15.85 7.12 -10.92
N ILE A 177 -15.91 8.24 -11.62
CA ILE A 177 -15.01 9.37 -11.49
C ILE A 177 -15.84 10.63 -11.27
N ILE A 178 -15.49 11.39 -10.24
CA ILE A 178 -16.03 12.72 -9.97
C ILE A 178 -14.88 13.71 -10.05
N TYR A 179 -14.94 14.61 -11.02
CA TYR A 179 -14.01 15.70 -11.22
C TYR A 179 -14.68 17.04 -10.87
N LYS A 180 -13.95 17.91 -10.18
CA LYS A 180 -14.40 19.27 -9.85
C LYS A 180 -13.26 20.26 -10.05
N LYS A 181 -13.61 21.46 -10.52
CA LYS A 181 -12.72 22.61 -10.57
C LYS A 181 -13.38 23.80 -9.87
N GLU A 182 -12.67 24.36 -8.91
CA GLU A 182 -13.08 25.50 -8.10
C GLU A 182 -12.09 26.64 -8.33
N GLU A 183 -12.57 27.81 -8.76
CA GLU A 183 -11.76 29.03 -8.82
C GLU A 183 -11.91 29.83 -7.52
N GLU A 184 -10.80 30.36 -7.02
CA GLU A 184 -10.74 31.17 -5.82
C GLU A 184 -10.27 32.60 -6.16
N LYS A 185 -11.17 33.57 -6.04
CA LYS A 185 -10.85 34.99 -6.27
C LYS A 185 -10.42 35.64 -4.97
N CYS A 186 -9.24 36.28 -5.00
CA CYS A 186 -8.74 37.09 -3.90
C CYS A 186 -8.45 38.51 -4.37
N ASP A 187 -9.12 39.49 -3.78
CA ASP A 187 -8.77 40.91 -3.98
C ASP A 187 -8.19 41.49 -2.70
N ARG A 188 -6.86 41.58 -2.66
CA ARG A 188 -6.12 42.18 -1.55
C ARG A 188 -6.27 43.70 -1.48
N ALA A 189 -6.67 44.36 -2.56
CA ALA A 189 -6.83 45.82 -2.63
C ALA A 189 -8.22 46.26 -2.15
N ASN A 190 -9.25 45.45 -2.41
CA ASN A 190 -10.65 45.78 -2.10
C ASN A 190 -11.21 45.08 -0.85
N ASN A 191 -10.36 44.43 -0.02
CA ASN A 191 -10.80 43.63 1.14
C ASN A 191 -11.88 42.58 0.79
N ILE A 192 -11.88 42.06 -0.45
CA ILE A 192 -12.84 41.02 -0.83
C ILE A 192 -12.34 39.71 -0.20
N ASN A 193 -13.22 39.11 0.60
CA ASN A 193 -12.99 37.79 1.19
C ASN A 193 -12.86 36.73 0.08
N GLN A 194 -12.27 35.58 0.41
CA GLN A 194 -12.14 34.44 -0.50
C GLN A 194 -13.52 34.07 -1.07
N GLU A 195 -13.72 34.31 -2.36
CA GLU A 195 -14.90 33.84 -3.09
C GLU A 195 -14.50 32.60 -3.88
N LYS A 196 -15.17 31.48 -3.59
CA LYS A 196 -14.97 30.21 -4.29
C LYS A 196 -16.15 29.93 -5.19
N GLU A 197 -15.86 29.62 -6.45
CA GLU A 197 -16.85 29.33 -7.47
C GLU A 197 -16.51 27.98 -8.11
N ILE A 198 -17.45 27.02 -8.06
CA ILE A 198 -17.32 25.77 -8.84
C ILE A 198 -17.58 26.14 -10.30
N VAL A 199 -16.53 26.15 -11.11
CA VAL A 199 -16.61 26.49 -12.54
C VAL A 199 -16.81 25.24 -13.41
N GLU A 200 -16.47 24.06 -12.88
CA GLU A 200 -16.65 22.78 -13.57
C GLU A 200 -16.92 21.65 -12.57
N SER A 201 -17.87 20.78 -12.90
CA SER A 201 -18.15 19.55 -12.16
C SER A 201 -18.65 18.49 -13.12
N LEU A 202 -17.95 17.37 -13.19
CA LEU A 202 -18.24 16.26 -14.09
C LEU A 202 -18.25 14.94 -13.33
N GLU A 203 -19.23 14.10 -13.63
CA GLU A 203 -19.26 12.71 -13.22
C GLU A 203 -19.29 11.82 -14.47
N PHE A 204 -18.41 10.84 -14.53
CA PHE A 204 -18.33 9.89 -15.64
C PHE A 204 -17.75 8.56 -15.17
N THR A 205 -17.75 7.56 -16.06
CA THR A 205 -17.25 6.23 -15.73
C THR A 205 -16.14 5.82 -16.69
N GLN A 206 -15.01 5.43 -16.12
CA GLN A 206 -13.92 4.74 -16.83
C GLN A 206 -13.54 3.51 -16.00
N LYS A 207 -13.96 2.34 -16.44
CA LYS A 207 -13.71 1.09 -15.74
C LYS A 207 -12.44 0.42 -16.26
N LEU A 208 -11.54 0.03 -15.37
CA LEU A 208 -10.38 -0.79 -15.69
C LEU A 208 -10.78 -2.27 -15.76
N GLU A 209 -10.06 -3.06 -16.55
CA GLU A 209 -10.23 -4.52 -16.51
C GLU A 209 -9.93 -5.07 -15.12
N GLN A 210 -8.84 -4.57 -14.50
CA GLN A 210 -8.47 -4.83 -13.12
C GLN A 210 -7.85 -3.57 -12.49
N PRO A 211 -8.05 -3.33 -11.18
CA PRO A 211 -7.37 -2.25 -10.49
C PRO A 211 -5.86 -2.52 -10.35
N PRO A 212 -5.01 -1.48 -10.30
CA PRO A 212 -3.57 -1.62 -10.09
C PRO A 212 -3.22 -2.30 -8.77
N ASN A 213 -2.12 -3.05 -8.76
CA ASN A 213 -1.53 -3.61 -7.54
C ASN A 213 -0.84 -2.54 -6.72
N MET A 214 -0.85 -2.65 -5.39
CA MET A 214 -0.08 -1.78 -4.50
C MET A 214 1.42 -1.93 -4.75
N ASN A 215 1.91 -3.16 -4.89
CA ASN A 215 3.30 -3.41 -5.22
C ASN A 215 3.61 -2.90 -6.64
N GLY A 216 4.56 -1.98 -6.75
CA GLY A 216 4.95 -1.37 -8.01
C GLY A 216 4.06 -0.22 -8.48
N PHE A 217 2.95 0.09 -7.78
CA PHE A 217 2.20 1.32 -8.04
C PHE A 217 3.07 2.53 -7.73
N TYR A 218 2.98 3.58 -8.54
CA TYR A 218 3.71 4.83 -8.31
C TYR A 218 2.73 6.00 -8.37
N PRO A 219 2.47 6.69 -7.24
CA PRO A 219 1.59 7.86 -7.20
C PRO A 219 1.95 8.89 -8.27
N GLY A 220 0.96 9.27 -9.09
CA GLY A 220 1.12 10.26 -10.15
C GLY A 220 1.65 9.74 -11.49
N ASN A 221 1.79 8.41 -11.69
CA ASN A 221 2.18 7.83 -12.98
C ASN A 221 1.00 7.35 -13.83
N ASN A 222 -0.21 7.27 -13.28
CA ASN A 222 -1.40 6.88 -14.02
C ASN A 222 -2.19 8.14 -14.36
N GLU A 223 -2.92 8.11 -15.47
CA GLU A 223 -3.63 9.29 -15.96
C GLU A 223 -5.13 9.04 -16.18
N ILE A 224 -5.92 10.09 -15.98
CA ILE A 224 -7.30 10.21 -16.40
C ILE A 224 -7.40 11.47 -17.27
N VAL A 225 -8.02 11.33 -18.44
CA VAL A 225 -8.34 12.45 -19.32
C VAL A 225 -9.80 12.83 -19.11
N ILE A 226 -10.04 14.06 -18.69
CA ILE A 226 -11.38 14.61 -18.48
C ILE A 226 -12.05 14.87 -19.85
N PRO A 227 -13.16 14.20 -20.18
CA PRO A 227 -13.72 14.23 -21.54
C PRO A 227 -14.19 15.60 -22.06
N GLN A 228 -14.52 16.53 -21.16
CA GLN A 228 -15.10 17.83 -21.54
C GLN A 228 -14.06 18.87 -21.95
N ASN A 229 -12.89 18.85 -21.31
CA ASN A 229 -11.87 19.89 -21.44
C ASN A 229 -10.48 19.33 -21.84
N ASN A 230 -10.35 18.01 -21.98
CA ASN A 230 -9.09 17.29 -22.24
C ASN A 230 -8.00 17.55 -21.19
N THR A 231 -8.37 17.95 -19.97
CA THR A 231 -7.44 18.05 -18.84
C THR A 231 -6.99 16.65 -18.45
N THR A 232 -5.68 16.46 -18.28
CA THR A 232 -5.10 15.22 -17.77
C THR A 232 -4.81 15.37 -16.29
N ILE A 233 -5.40 14.50 -15.46
CA ILE A 233 -5.10 14.38 -14.04
C ILE A 233 -4.31 13.10 -13.79
N TYR A 234 -3.21 13.23 -13.05
CA TYR A 234 -2.37 12.09 -12.69
C TYR A 234 -2.70 11.60 -11.29
N TYR A 235 -2.81 10.28 -11.11
CA TYR A 235 -3.08 9.62 -9.83
C TYR A 235 -2.08 8.51 -9.54
#